data_AF-A0A4V3WFM4-F1
#
_entry.id   AF-A0A4V3WFM4-F1
#
_cell.length_a   1.000
_cell.length_b   1.000
_cell.length_c   1.000
_cell.angle_alpha   90.00
_cell.angle_beta   90.00
_cell.angle_gamma   90.00
#
_symmetry.space_group_name_H-M   'P 1'
#
loop_
_entity.id
_entity.type
_entity.pdbx_description
1 polymer ?
#
loop_
_entity_poly.entity_id
_entity_poly.type
_entity_poly.pdbx_seq_one_letter_code
_entity_poly.pdbx_strand_id
1 'polypeptide(L)'
;MAKDNLPSRIRAWRGCYENLLNVAAEHAAYLEQLDEDWAGFPALTSKWAEGTAETKRMDEELRAELGDERYEELFRIEALPLVVKINELTDQSIVRMRNEMAAVGGDLKNTRDHRKVMNAYYGMDRQNDTSYYFDRKK
;
A
#
# COMPACT_ATOMS: atom_id res chain seq x y z
N MET A 1 28.08 27.98 22.92
CA MET A 1 26.82 27.47 23.49
C MET A 1 26.20 26.51 22.48
N ALA A 2 26.51 25.20 22.52
CA ALA A 2 25.89 24.19 21.62
C ALA A 2 26.19 22.72 22.01
N LYS A 3 26.55 22.40 23.28
CA LYS A 3 26.95 21.03 23.66
C LYS A 3 25.92 20.25 24.50
N ASP A 4 24.81 20.87 24.90
CA ASP A 4 23.92 20.30 25.94
C ASP A 4 22.62 19.64 25.43
N ASN A 5 22.49 19.31 24.14
CA ASN A 5 21.22 18.76 23.64
C ASN A 5 21.31 17.44 22.86
N LEU A 6 22.48 16.79 22.84
CA LEU A 6 22.65 15.51 22.12
C LEU A 6 21.65 14.42 22.58
N PRO A 7 21.38 14.21 23.88
CA PRO A 7 20.41 13.19 24.31
C PRO A 7 18.98 13.45 23.82
N SER A 8 18.55 14.72 23.74
CA SER A 8 17.21 15.03 23.23
C SER A 8 17.13 14.91 21.72
N ARG A 9 18.23 15.22 21.00
CA ARG A 9 18.32 14.99 19.55
C ARG A 9 18.28 13.52 19.21
N ILE A 10 18.99 12.68 19.96
CA ILE A 10 18.91 11.21 19.82
C ILE A 10 17.49 10.72 20.07
N ARG A 11 16.81 11.25 21.10
CA ARG A 11 15.40 10.91 21.37
C ARG A 11 14.47 11.33 20.23
N ALA A 12 14.64 12.54 19.69
CA ALA A 12 13.84 13.03 18.58
C ALA A 12 14.09 12.22 17.30
N TRP A 13 15.36 11.92 17.00
CA TRP A 13 15.78 11.06 15.89
C TRP A 13 15.15 9.66 15.97
N ARG A 14 15.21 9.03 17.14
CA ARG A 14 14.53 7.75 17.37
C ARG A 14 13.01 7.89 17.22
N GLY A 15 12.44 9.00 17.69
CA GLY A 15 11.02 9.32 17.53
C GLY A 15 10.56 9.36 16.07
N CYS A 16 11.43 9.72 15.13
CA CYS A 16 11.12 9.66 13.69
C CYS A 16 10.92 8.21 13.21
N TYR A 17 11.77 7.28 13.66
CA TYR A 17 11.59 5.85 13.36
C TYR A 17 10.35 5.26 14.04
N GLU A 18 10.05 5.67 15.27
CA GLU A 18 8.81 5.26 15.95
C GLU A 18 7.57 5.78 15.21
N ASN A 19 7.63 7.00 14.68
CA ASN A 19 6.55 7.56 13.85
C ASN A 19 6.39 6.77 12.54
N LEU A 20 7.48 6.45 11.84
CA LEU A 20 7.43 5.60 10.64
C LEU A 20 6.84 4.22 10.93
N LEU A 21 7.18 3.62 12.08
CA LEU A 21 6.59 2.35 12.51
C LEU A 21 5.09 2.47 12.74
N ASN A 22 4.63 3.55 13.36
CA ASN A 22 3.19 3.79 13.54
C ASN A 22 2.48 3.96 12.19
N VAL A 23 3.06 4.70 11.25
CA VAL A 23 2.48 4.85 9.91
C VAL A 23 2.46 3.51 9.15
N ALA A 24 3.49 2.67 9.28
CA ALA A 24 3.48 1.31 8.71
C ALA A 24 2.38 0.45 9.32
N ALA A 25 2.17 0.55 10.64
CA ALA A 25 1.09 -0.16 11.33
C ALA A 25 -0.29 0.35 10.92
N GLU A 26 -0.46 1.67 10.75
CA GLU A 26 -1.68 2.28 10.22
C GLU A 26 -1.97 1.78 8.81
N HIS A 27 -0.98 1.71 7.91
CA HIS A 27 -1.16 1.10 6.59
C HIS A 27 -1.59 -0.37 6.69
N ALA A 28 -0.92 -1.18 7.51
CA ALA A 28 -1.25 -2.59 7.66
C ALA A 28 -2.68 -2.79 8.21
N ALA A 29 -3.07 -2.01 9.21
CA ALA A 29 -4.41 -2.05 9.80
C ALA A 29 -5.48 -1.53 8.82
N TYR A 30 -5.15 -0.53 8.01
CA TYR A 30 -6.05 -0.02 6.96
C TYR A 30 -6.34 -1.12 5.92
N LEU A 31 -5.33 -1.92 5.58
CA LEU A 31 -5.47 -3.08 4.69
C LEU A 31 -6.21 -4.28 5.33
N GLU A 32 -6.48 -4.25 6.64
CA GLU A 32 -7.31 -5.25 7.34
C GLU A 32 -8.80 -4.92 7.32
N GLN A 33 -9.14 -3.67 7.01
CA GLN A 33 -10.53 -3.25 6.98
C GLN A 33 -11.19 -3.83 5.73
N LEU A 34 -12.25 -4.63 5.96
CA LEU A 34 -13.02 -5.31 4.92
C LEU A 34 -13.88 -4.37 4.08
N ASP A 35 -14.10 -3.13 4.54
CA ASP A 35 -14.86 -2.12 3.81
C ASP A 35 -13.92 -1.33 2.89
N GLU A 36 -14.15 -1.43 1.58
CA GLU A 36 -13.37 -0.91 0.46
C GLU A 36 -13.28 0.62 0.36
N ASP A 37 -13.32 1.37 1.46
CA ASP A 37 -13.02 2.80 1.41
C ASP A 37 -11.51 3.00 1.43
N TRP A 38 -10.91 3.21 0.25
CA TRP A 38 -9.48 3.52 0.10
C TRP A 38 -9.15 5.01 0.23
N ALA A 39 -10.12 5.88 0.55
CA ALA A 39 -9.94 7.33 0.54
C ALA A 39 -8.90 7.84 1.54
N GLY A 40 -8.65 7.12 2.64
CA GLY A 40 -7.63 7.44 3.63
C GLY A 40 -6.20 7.04 3.24
N PHE A 41 -6.03 6.14 2.27
CA PHE A 41 -4.73 5.61 1.87
C PHE A 41 -3.75 6.67 1.30
N PRO A 42 -4.18 7.64 0.48
CA PRO A 42 -3.31 8.72 0.02
C PRO A 42 -2.76 9.60 1.17
N ALA A 43 -3.56 9.84 2.21
CA ALA A 43 -3.14 10.62 3.37
C ALA A 43 -2.04 9.89 4.17
N LEU A 44 -2.18 8.57 4.35
CA LEU A 44 -1.16 7.73 4.98
C LEU A 44 0.13 7.69 4.15
N THR A 45 0.02 7.65 2.82
CA THR A 45 1.19 7.71 1.92
C THR A 45 1.92 9.05 2.03
N SER A 46 1.20 10.17 2.18
CA SER A 46 1.81 11.49 2.41
C SER A 46 2.56 11.52 3.74
N LYS A 47 1.94 11.07 4.83
CA LYS A 47 2.57 10.97 6.15
C LYS A 47 3.85 10.13 6.11
N TRP A 48 3.82 9.03 5.39
CA TRP A 48 4.99 8.17 5.20
C TRP A 48 6.13 8.90 4.48
N ALA A 49 5.82 9.59 3.38
CA ALA A 49 6.81 10.35 2.62
C ALA A 49 7.44 11.47 3.46
N GLU A 50 6.62 12.21 4.21
CA GLU A 50 7.06 13.25 5.14
C GLU A 50 7.96 12.67 6.25
N GLY A 51 7.53 11.58 6.90
CA GLY A 51 8.30 10.91 7.95
C GLY A 51 9.64 10.35 7.44
N THR A 52 9.68 9.84 6.21
CA THR A 52 10.92 9.33 5.59
C THR A 52 11.88 10.47 5.29
N ALA A 53 11.39 11.59 4.76
CA ALA A 53 12.20 12.77 4.49
C ALA A 53 12.78 13.37 5.79
N GLU A 54 11.98 13.44 6.84
CA GLU A 54 12.42 13.91 8.16
C GLU A 54 13.47 12.97 8.77
N THR A 55 13.24 11.65 8.74
CA THR A 55 14.19 10.66 9.24
C THR A 55 15.53 10.77 8.54
N LYS A 56 15.52 10.90 7.21
CA LYS A 56 16.74 11.07 6.40
C LYS A 56 17.50 12.35 6.79
N ARG A 57 16.79 13.47 6.95
CA ARG A 57 17.40 14.73 7.40
C ARG A 57 18.05 14.56 8.77
N MET A 58 17.35 13.94 9.72
CA MET A 58 17.89 13.72 11.06
C MET A 58 19.07 12.74 11.06
N ASP A 59 19.06 11.70 10.25
CA ASP A 59 20.20 10.79 10.06
C ASP A 59 21.45 11.54 9.59
N GLU A 60 21.30 12.39 8.55
CA GLU A 60 22.40 13.19 8.00
C GLU A 60 22.97 14.17 9.05
N GLU A 61 22.10 14.84 9.80
CA GLU A 61 22.50 15.76 10.87
C GLU A 61 23.22 15.03 12.02
N LEU A 62 22.68 13.89 12.48
CA LEU A 62 23.26 13.14 13.59
C LEU A 62 24.59 12.51 13.19
N ARG A 63 24.69 12.00 11.96
CA ARG A 63 25.92 11.44 11.41
C ARG A 63 27.01 12.50 11.29
N ALA A 64 26.67 13.71 10.81
CA ALA A 64 27.62 14.81 10.74
C ALA A 64 28.12 15.26 12.13
N GLU A 65 27.30 15.15 13.17
CA GLU A 65 27.68 15.52 14.55
C GLU A 65 28.50 14.43 15.26
N LEU A 66 28.11 13.16 15.13
CA LEU A 66 28.71 12.04 15.85
C LEU A 66 29.93 11.42 15.14
N GLY A 67 30.00 11.59 13.81
CA GLY A 67 30.88 10.80 12.95
C GLY A 67 30.31 9.41 12.65
N ASP A 68 30.77 8.82 11.56
CA ASP A 68 30.19 7.59 11.00
C ASP A 68 30.19 6.41 11.98
N GLU A 69 31.31 6.13 12.65
CA GLU A 69 31.42 4.96 13.55
C GLU A 69 30.44 5.01 14.73
N ARG A 70 30.33 6.17 15.39
CA ARG A 70 29.43 6.36 16.53
C ARG A 70 27.98 6.39 16.10
N TYR A 71 27.70 6.98 14.94
CA TYR A 71 26.38 6.95 14.34
C TYR A 71 25.96 5.50 14.02
N GLU A 72 26.83 4.69 13.43
CA GLU A 72 26.53 3.29 13.10
C GLU A 72 26.24 2.44 14.34
N GLU A 73 27.01 2.63 15.42
CA GLU A 73 26.75 1.95 16.69
C GLU A 73 25.40 2.36 17.27
N LEU A 74 25.10 3.66 17.31
CA LEU A 74 23.81 4.19 17.78
C LEU A 74 22.65 3.68 16.92
N PHE A 75 22.80 3.74 15.59
CA PHE A 75 21.82 3.24 14.63
C PHE A 75 21.52 1.76 14.88
N ARG A 76 22.57 0.95 15.05
CA ARG A 76 22.45 -0.49 15.29
C ARG A 76 21.67 -0.81 16.56
N ILE A 77 21.87 -0.02 17.61
CA ILE A 77 21.23 -0.26 18.91
C ILE A 77 19.79 0.27 18.94
N GLU A 78 19.56 1.49 18.46
CA GLU A 78 18.29 2.21 18.69
C GLU A 78 17.35 2.18 17.48
N ALA A 79 17.85 2.30 16.24
CA ALA A 79 17.02 2.44 15.05
C ALA A 79 16.83 1.12 14.29
N LEU A 80 17.86 0.28 14.18
CA LEU A 80 17.81 -0.96 13.42
C LEU A 80 16.65 -1.89 13.85
N PRO A 81 16.36 -2.10 15.15
CA PRO A 81 15.20 -2.91 15.56
C PRO A 81 13.86 -2.33 15.08
N LEU A 82 13.74 -1.00 14.98
CA LEU A 82 12.55 -0.34 14.46
C LEU A 82 12.46 -0.49 12.94
N VAL A 83 13.58 -0.30 12.23
CA VAL A 83 13.67 -0.48 10.77
C VAL A 83 13.28 -1.89 10.35
N VAL A 84 13.73 -2.92 11.08
CA VAL A 84 13.33 -4.31 10.81
C VAL A 84 11.81 -4.47 10.88
N LYS A 85 11.17 -3.98 11.94
CA LYS A 85 9.71 -4.04 12.09
C LYS A 85 8.95 -3.25 11.04
N ILE A 86 9.47 -2.07 10.68
CA ILE A 86 8.92 -1.24 9.60
C ILE A 86 8.91 -2.02 8.29
N ASN A 87 10.02 -2.68 7.95
CA ASN A 87 10.14 -3.48 6.73
C ASN A 87 9.18 -4.68 6.76
N GLU A 88 9.09 -5.39 7.88
CA GLU A 88 8.16 -6.52 8.04
C GLU A 88 6.69 -6.11 7.78
N LEU A 89 6.24 -5.00 8.38
CA LEU A 89 4.88 -4.49 8.17
C LEU A 89 4.65 -4.01 6.75
N THR A 90 5.65 -3.38 6.15
CA THR A 90 5.59 -2.90 4.76
C THR A 90 5.51 -4.06 3.78
N ASP A 91 6.32 -5.10 3.96
CA ASP A 91 6.30 -6.30 3.12
C ASP A 91 4.96 -7.04 3.22
N GLN A 92 4.43 -7.20 4.44
CA GLN A 92 3.10 -7.77 4.64
C GLN A 92 2.02 -6.95 3.94
N SER A 93 2.08 -5.63 4.03
CA SER A 93 1.16 -4.71 3.36
C SER A 93 1.25 -4.84 1.84
N ILE A 94 2.46 -4.90 1.27
CA ILE A 94 2.69 -5.09 -0.17
C ILE A 94 2.11 -6.42 -0.64
N VAL A 95 2.33 -7.52 0.10
CA VAL A 95 1.80 -8.83 -0.25
C VAL A 95 0.27 -8.81 -0.27
N ARG A 96 -0.36 -8.18 0.74
CA ARG A 96 -1.82 -8.05 0.79
C ARG A 96 -2.37 -7.21 -0.36
N MET A 97 -1.81 -6.04 -0.61
CA MET A 97 -2.21 -5.20 -1.75
C MET A 97 -2.13 -5.96 -3.08
N ARG A 98 -1.07 -6.77 -3.28
CA ARG A 98 -0.94 -7.60 -4.48
C ARG A 98 -2.05 -8.66 -4.58
N ASN A 99 -2.40 -9.29 -3.46
CA ASN A 99 -3.48 -10.29 -3.41
C ASN A 99 -4.84 -9.65 -3.70
N GLU A 100 -5.14 -8.49 -3.11
CA GLU A 100 -6.37 -7.74 -3.38
C GLU A 100 -6.47 -7.30 -4.84
N MET A 101 -5.39 -6.76 -5.42
CA MET A 101 -5.36 -6.41 -6.84
C MET A 101 -5.59 -7.62 -7.76
N ALA A 102 -5.04 -8.78 -7.40
CA ALA A 102 -5.26 -10.02 -8.14
C ALA A 102 -6.73 -10.50 -8.02
N ALA A 103 -7.34 -10.37 -6.84
CA ALA A 103 -8.75 -10.69 -6.61
C ALA A 103 -9.67 -9.79 -7.45
N VAL A 104 -9.48 -8.46 -7.38
CA VAL A 104 -10.22 -7.49 -8.21
C VAL A 104 -10.05 -7.78 -9.70
N GLY A 105 -8.84 -8.13 -10.16
CA GLY A 105 -8.60 -8.54 -11.55
C GLY A 105 -9.36 -9.81 -11.95
N GLY A 106 -9.49 -10.77 -11.02
CA GLY A 106 -10.30 -11.97 -11.16
C GLY A 106 -11.80 -11.67 -11.25
N ASP A 107 -12.29 -10.79 -10.39
CA ASP A 107 -13.71 -10.39 -10.36
C ASP A 107 -14.11 -9.57 -11.59
N LEU A 108 -13.21 -8.72 -12.10
CA LEU A 108 -13.43 -8.01 -13.36
C LEU A 108 -13.54 -8.98 -14.54
N LYS A 109 -12.70 -10.02 -14.56
CA LYS A 109 -12.75 -11.09 -15.56
C LYS A 109 -14.05 -11.88 -15.44
N ASN A 110 -14.45 -12.25 -14.21
CA ASN A 110 -15.70 -12.97 -13.94
C ASN A 110 -16.93 -12.16 -14.34
N THR A 111 -16.92 -10.85 -14.09
CA THR A 111 -17.99 -9.92 -14.50
C THR A 111 -18.04 -9.78 -16.01
N ARG A 112 -16.87 -9.70 -16.68
CA ARG A 112 -16.79 -9.68 -18.15
C ARG A 112 -17.31 -10.98 -18.74
N ASP A 113 -16.97 -12.12 -18.15
CA ASP A 113 -17.40 -13.43 -18.61
C ASP A 113 -18.91 -13.64 -18.32
N HIS A 114 -19.43 -13.18 -17.18
CA HIS A 114 -20.88 -13.10 -16.93
C HIS A 114 -21.61 -12.24 -17.96
N ARG A 115 -21.05 -11.07 -18.32
CA ARG A 115 -21.64 -10.20 -19.35
C ARG A 115 -21.63 -10.85 -20.73
N LYS A 116 -20.58 -11.61 -21.08
CA LYS A 116 -20.53 -12.40 -22.32
C LYS A 116 -21.55 -13.54 -22.32
N VAL A 117 -21.68 -14.27 -21.21
CA VAL A 117 -22.66 -15.34 -21.04
C VAL A 117 -24.08 -14.79 -21.15
N MET A 118 -24.39 -13.70 -20.43
CA MET A 118 -25.69 -13.02 -20.53
C MET A 118 -25.97 -12.54 -21.96
N ASN A 119 -25.00 -11.92 -22.63
CA ASN A 119 -25.18 -11.52 -24.03
C ASN A 119 -25.33 -12.70 -24.99
N ALA A 120 -24.73 -13.86 -24.71
CA ALA A 120 -24.93 -15.07 -25.50
C ALA A 120 -26.34 -15.65 -25.30
N TYR A 121 -26.82 -15.71 -24.06
CA TYR A 121 -28.17 -16.18 -23.74
C TYR A 121 -29.27 -15.24 -24.28
N TYR A 122 -29.13 -13.93 -24.10
CA TYR A 122 -30.10 -12.95 -24.62
C TYR A 122 -29.90 -12.59 -26.10
N GLY A 123 -28.72 -12.84 -26.66
CA GLY A 123 -28.42 -12.63 -28.08
C GLY A 123 -28.84 -13.80 -28.97
N MET A 124 -28.93 -15.02 -28.44
CA MET A 124 -29.49 -16.19 -29.15
C MET A 124 -31.00 -16.07 -29.40
N ASP A 125 -31.72 -15.31 -28.59
CA ASP A 125 -33.18 -15.12 -28.72
C ASP A 125 -33.58 -14.25 -29.92
N ARG A 126 -32.61 -13.64 -30.63
CA ARG A 126 -32.84 -12.81 -31.83
C ARG A 126 -32.46 -13.46 -33.15
N GLN A 127 -31.96 -14.70 -33.16
CA GLN A 127 -31.39 -15.33 -34.37
C GLN A 127 -32.05 -16.62 -34.85
N ASN A 128 -33.29 -16.91 -34.43
CA ASN A 128 -34.06 -18.06 -34.94
C ASN A 128 -35.47 -17.69 -35.41
N ASP A 129 -35.61 -16.66 -36.24
CA ASP A 129 -36.80 -16.53 -37.10
C ASP A 129 -36.39 -16.68 -38.56
N THR A 130 -35.95 -17.90 -38.90
CA THR A 130 -35.82 -18.38 -40.26
C THR A 130 -37.21 -18.44 -40.89
N SER A 131 -37.56 -17.42 -41.66
CA SER A 131 -38.76 -17.41 -42.49
C SER A 131 -38.62 -18.47 -43.59
N TYR A 132 -39.21 -19.64 -43.36
CA TYR A 132 -39.27 -20.77 -44.29
C TYR A 132 -40.74 -21.07 -44.63
N TYR A 133 -41.12 -20.79 -45.88
CA TYR A 133 -42.35 -21.16 -46.61
C TYR A 133 -43.68 -20.57 -46.07
N PHE A 134 -44.53 -19.93 -46.89
CA PHE A 134 -45.28 -20.56 -47.98
C PHE A 134 -45.53 -19.65 -49.18
N ASP A 135 -45.14 -20.17 -50.35
CA ASP A 135 -45.78 -19.92 -51.64
C ASP A 135 -47.29 -20.23 -51.55
N ARG A 136 -48.13 -19.25 -51.90
CA ARG A 136 -49.40 -19.53 -52.57
C ARG A 136 -49.91 -18.31 -53.34
N LYS A 137 -49.78 -18.42 -54.66
CA LYS A 137 -50.62 -17.80 -55.72
C LYS A 137 -51.95 -17.21 -55.25
N LYS A 138 -52.19 -15.94 -55.60
CA LYS A 138 -53.36 -15.50 -56.38
C LYS A 138 -53.11 -14.13 -56.99
#